data_AF-A0A2T8HGC3-F1
#
_entry.id   AF-A0A2T8HGC3-F1
#
_cell.length_a   1.000
_cell.length_b   1.000
_cell.length_c   1.000
_cell.angle_alpha   90.00
_cell.angle_beta   90.00
_cell.angle_gamma   90.00
#
_symmetry.space_group_name_H-M   'P 1'
#
loop_
_entity.id
_entity.type
_entity.pdbx_description
1 polymer ?
#
loop_
_entity_poly.entity_id
_entity_poly.type
_entity_poly.pdbx_seq_one_letter_code
_entity_poly.pdbx_strand_id
1 'polypeptide(L)'
;MLNTLAIDPDYVEANLNTAAIIMNMANQALMDLNGDKSVSDADYNTRVETIKADMGKAVPYLEKALSKDPNNTNTLSNLKSYYIFIQDEDKANEIQAKLEAAR
;
A
#
# COMPACT_ATOMS: atom_id res chain seq x y z
N MET A 1 -7.92 -36.65 3.59
CA MET A 1 -6.80 -36.08 2.83
C MET A 1 -6.94 -34.58 2.88
N LEU A 2 -6.09 -33.89 3.65
CA LEU A 2 -6.02 -32.44 3.63
C LEU A 2 -5.33 -32.07 2.32
N ASN A 3 -6.11 -31.64 1.32
CA ASN A 3 -5.56 -30.87 0.21
C ASN A 3 -5.10 -29.54 0.80
N THR A 4 -3.84 -29.50 1.24
CA THR A 4 -3.12 -28.26 1.46
C THR A 4 -3.10 -27.56 0.11
N LEU A 5 -4.05 -26.63 -0.08
CA LEU A 5 -3.97 -25.61 -1.12
C LEU A 5 -2.60 -24.95 -0.93
N ALA A 6 -1.63 -25.37 -1.74
CA ALA A 6 -0.43 -24.60 -1.93
C ALA A 6 -0.92 -23.20 -2.31
N ILE A 7 -0.69 -22.21 -1.43
CA ILE A 7 -0.95 -20.82 -1.76
C ILE A 7 -0.03 -20.55 -2.93
N ASP A 8 -0.60 -20.57 -4.13
CA ASP A 8 0.11 -20.18 -5.34
C ASP A 8 0.57 -18.72 -5.12
N PRO A 9 1.88 -18.46 -5.02
CA PRO A 9 2.39 -17.11 -4.82
C PRO A 9 2.05 -16.17 -5.99
N ASP A 10 1.55 -16.71 -7.10
CA ASP A 10 1.06 -15.97 -8.27
C ASP A 10 -0.45 -15.69 -8.23
N TYR A 11 -1.18 -16.07 -7.18
CA TYR A 11 -2.62 -15.78 -7.05
C TYR A 11 -2.86 -14.28 -6.84
N VAL A 12 -3.35 -13.60 -7.87
CA VAL A 12 -3.53 -12.13 -7.91
C VAL A 12 -4.41 -11.66 -6.76
N GLU A 13 -5.50 -12.37 -6.47
CA GLU A 13 -6.42 -12.02 -5.41
C GLU A 13 -5.77 -12.14 -4.02
N ALA A 14 -4.87 -13.11 -3.79
CA ALA A 14 -4.14 -13.20 -2.52
C ALA A 14 -3.14 -12.03 -2.36
N ASN A 15 -2.48 -11.64 -3.45
CA ASN A 15 -1.59 -10.47 -3.46
C ASN A 15 -2.39 -9.18 -3.18
N LEU A 16 -3.54 -8.99 -3.84
CA LEU A 16 -4.41 -7.84 -3.62
C LEU A 16 -5.00 -7.80 -2.20
N ASN A 17 -5.46 -8.94 -1.68
CA ASN A 17 -5.99 -9.02 -0.32
C ASN A 17 -4.90 -8.72 0.72
N THR A 18 -3.68 -9.24 0.53
CA THR A 18 -2.55 -8.98 1.43
C THR A 18 -2.16 -7.50 1.40
N ALA A 19 -2.05 -6.91 0.21
CA ALA A 19 -1.79 -5.48 0.06
C ALA A 19 -2.89 -4.64 0.73
N ALA A 20 -4.17 -4.98 0.52
CA ALA A 20 -5.29 -4.27 1.11
C ALA A 20 -5.28 -4.31 2.64
N ILE A 21 -4.96 -5.47 3.23
CA ILE A 21 -4.82 -5.59 4.69
C ILE A 21 -3.72 -4.66 5.22
N ILE A 22 -2.54 -4.67 4.59
CA ILE A 22 -1.41 -3.81 5.00
C ILE A 22 -1.77 -2.32 4.87
N MET A 23 -2.35 -1.91 3.73
CA MET A 23 -2.79 -0.54 3.50
C MET A 23 -3.82 -0.09 4.53
N ASN A 24 -4.82 -0.94 4.84
CA ASN A 24 -5.86 -0.64 5.82
C ASN A 24 -5.29 -0.50 7.23
N MET A 25 -4.37 -1.39 7.63
CA MET A 25 -3.72 -1.32 8.94
C MET A 25 -2.89 -0.04 9.09
N ALA A 26 -2.12 0.34 8.06
CA ALA A 26 -1.34 1.57 8.07
C ALA A 26 -2.23 2.82 8.12
N ASN A 27 -3.32 2.84 7.34
CA ASN A 27 -4.29 3.93 7.36
C ASN A 27 -4.96 4.06 8.74
N GLN A 28 -5.36 2.96 9.36
CA GLN A 28 -5.94 2.98 10.70
C GLN A 28 -4.93 3.50 11.74
N ALA A 29 -3.69 3.02 11.69
CA ALA A 29 -2.63 3.50 12.59
C ALA A 29 -2.36 5.01 12.42
N LEU A 30 -2.38 5.52 11.19
CA LEU A 30 -2.26 6.95 10.91
C LEU A 30 -3.45 7.74 11.43
N MET A 31 -4.68 7.23 11.26
CA MET A 31 -5.89 7.86 11.79
C MET A 31 -5.86 7.94 13.32
N ASP A 32 -5.48 6.85 13.98
CA ASP A 32 -5.36 6.80 15.44
C ASP A 32 -4.31 7.79 15.95
N LEU A 33 -3.13 7.83 15.29
CA LEU A 33 -2.07 8.78 15.62
C LEU A 33 -2.50 10.23 15.42
N ASN A 34 -3.22 10.54 14.33
CA ASN A 34 -3.73 11.88 14.06
C ASN A 34 -4.81 12.30 15.08
N GLY A 35 -5.54 11.33 15.63
CA GLY A 35 -6.55 11.54 16.67
C GLY A 35 -5.95 11.77 18.07
N ASP A 36 -4.76 11.23 18.34
CA ASP A 36 -4.10 11.34 19.64
C ASP A 36 -3.32 12.66 19.77
N LYS A 37 -3.94 13.64 20.44
CA LYS A 37 -3.33 14.96 20.70
C LYS A 37 -2.34 14.97 21.86
N SER A 38 -2.10 13.83 22.53
CA SER A 38 -1.16 13.74 23.65
C SER A 38 0.27 13.41 23.21
N VAL A 39 0.46 12.99 21.96
CA VAL A 39 1.77 12.61 21.41
C VAL A 39 2.61 13.86 21.13
N SER A 40 3.89 13.82 21.51
CA SER A 40 4.84 14.89 21.18
C SER A 40 5.15 14.92 19.68
N ASP A 41 5.57 16.06 19.13
CA ASP A 41 5.93 16.16 17.71
C ASP A 41 7.05 15.16 17.31
N ALA A 42 8.02 14.95 18.20
CA ALA A 42 9.12 14.01 17.97
C ALA A 42 8.64 12.55 17.91
N ASP A 43 7.76 12.15 18.83
CA ASP A 43 7.17 10.82 18.84
C ASP A 43 6.20 10.63 17.67
N TYR A 44 5.45 11.67 17.31
CA TYR A 44 4.55 11.66 16.16
C TYR A 44 5.33 11.40 14.87
N ASN A 45 6.41 12.15 14.64
CA ASN A 45 7.26 11.96 13.46
C ASN A 45 7.87 10.54 13.42
N THR A 46 8.36 10.04 14.55
CA THR A 46 8.90 8.66 14.64
C THR A 46 7.85 7.61 14.29
N ARG A 47 6.61 7.79 14.77
CA ARG A 47 5.50 6.87 14.48
C ARG A 47 5.05 6.97 13.03
N VAL A 48 5.03 8.17 12.43
CA VAL A 48 4.74 8.35 11.00
C VAL A 48 5.77 7.59 10.15
N GLU A 49 7.06 7.69 10.45
CA GLU A 49 8.09 6.91 9.72
C GLU A 49 7.92 5.40 9.87
N THR A 50 7.46 4.94 11.05
CA THR A 50 7.11 3.52 11.25
C THR A 50 5.92 3.11 10.38
N ILE A 51 4.87 3.93 10.34
CA ILE A 51 3.68 3.69 9.50
C ILE A 51 4.05 3.68 8.02
N LYS A 52 4.93 4.58 7.57
CA LYS A 52 5.46 4.57 6.19
C LYS A 52 6.14 3.25 5.87
N ALA A 53 7.04 2.78 6.73
CA ALA A 53 7.74 1.51 6.55
C ALA A 53 6.78 0.31 6.54
N ASP A 54 5.78 0.30 7.42
CA ASP A 54 4.76 -0.76 7.46
C ASP A 54 3.86 -0.74 6.22
N MET A 55 3.40 0.43 5.79
CA MET A 55 2.61 0.57 4.56
C MET A 55 3.39 0.14 3.32
N GLY A 56 4.70 0.41 3.29
CA GLY A 56 5.60 0.02 2.21
C GLY A 56 5.68 -1.49 1.99
N LYS A 57 5.35 -2.31 3.00
CA LYS A 57 5.26 -3.78 2.84
C LYS A 57 4.18 -4.20 1.83
N ALA A 58 3.21 -3.34 1.51
CA ALA A 58 2.20 -3.61 0.49
C ALA A 58 2.76 -3.53 -0.95
N VAL A 59 3.80 -2.71 -1.19
CA VAL A 59 4.35 -2.41 -2.52
C VAL A 59 4.65 -3.67 -3.34
N PRO A 60 5.43 -4.67 -2.86
CA PRO A 60 5.75 -5.84 -3.67
C PRO A 60 4.50 -6.64 -4.10
N TYR A 61 3.45 -6.67 -3.28
CA TYR A 61 2.19 -7.34 -3.61
C TYR A 61 1.38 -6.55 -4.66
N LEU A 62 1.39 -5.22 -4.56
CA LEU A 62 0.77 -4.34 -5.55
C LEU A 62 1.49 -4.41 -6.90
N GLU A 63 2.82 -4.39 -6.91
CA GLU A 63 3.64 -4.55 -8.12
C GLU A 63 3.43 -5.93 -8.76
N LYS A 64 3.35 -6.99 -7.94
CA LYS A 64 3.02 -8.34 -8.42
C LYS A 64 1.64 -8.38 -9.07
N ALA A 65 0.64 -7.73 -8.49
CA ALA A 65 -0.69 -7.64 -9.08
C ALA A 65 -0.67 -6.86 -10.42
N LEU A 66 0.05 -5.75 -10.50
CA LEU A 66 0.22 -4.99 -11.75
C LEU A 66 0.97 -5.77 -12.84
N SER A 67 1.86 -6.69 -12.47
CA SER A 67 2.52 -7.55 -13.47
C SER A 67 1.54 -8.47 -14.21
N LYS A 68 0.36 -8.72 -13.64
CA LYS A 68 -0.71 -9.56 -14.22
C LYS A 68 -1.82 -8.72 -14.85
N ASP A 69 -2.16 -7.59 -14.23
CA ASP A 69 -3.11 -6.61 -14.75
C ASP A 69 -2.53 -5.18 -14.63
N PRO A 70 -1.76 -4.72 -15.65
CA PRO A 70 -1.10 -3.42 -15.61
C PRO A 70 -2.06 -2.22 -15.52
N ASN A 71 -3.32 -2.42 -15.91
CA ASN A 71 -4.34 -1.38 -15.96
C ASN A 71 -5.28 -1.41 -14.75
N ASN A 72 -4.96 -2.21 -13.72
CA ASN A 72 -5.76 -2.28 -12.52
C ASN A 72 -5.75 -0.94 -11.76
N THR A 73 -6.80 -0.15 -11.96
CA THR A 73 -6.89 1.21 -11.42
C THR A 73 -6.95 1.24 -9.88
N ASN A 74 -7.45 0.19 -9.24
CA ASN A 74 -7.43 0.08 -7.78
C ASN A 74 -6.00 -0.12 -7.26
N THR A 75 -5.24 -1.04 -7.87
CA THR A 75 -3.84 -1.29 -7.51
C THR A 75 -2.96 -0.07 -7.75
N LEU A 76 -3.13 0.59 -8.92
CA LEU A 76 -2.44 1.84 -9.22
C LEU A 76 -2.80 2.95 -8.23
N SER A 77 -4.07 3.08 -7.83
CA SER A 77 -4.50 4.05 -6.83
C SER A 77 -3.86 3.80 -5.46
N ASN A 78 -3.76 2.54 -5.03
CA ASN A 78 -3.09 2.19 -3.77
C ASN A 78 -1.58 2.52 -3.80
N LEU A 79 -0.89 2.21 -4.90
CA LEU A 79 0.52 2.59 -5.07
C LEU A 79 0.71 4.11 -5.07
N LYS A 80 -0.16 4.85 -5.77
CA LYS A 80 -0.10 6.32 -5.77
C LYS A 80 -0.28 6.88 -4.36
N SER A 81 -1.27 6.39 -3.59
CA SER A 81 -1.48 6.83 -2.20
C SER A 81 -0.25 6.56 -1.33
N TYR A 82 0.43 5.43 -1.53
CA TYR A 82 1.69 5.14 -0.84
C TYR A 82 2.79 6.14 -1.18
N TYR A 83 3.04 6.38 -2.47
CA TYR A 83 4.10 7.31 -2.88
C TYR A 83 3.82 8.75 -2.45
N ILE A 84 2.56 9.19 -2.45
CA ILE A 84 2.18 10.48 -1.85
C ILE A 84 2.49 10.51 -0.36
N PHE A 85 2.15 9.44 0.38
CA PHE A 85 2.34 9.40 1.82
C PHE A 85 3.82 9.45 2.23
N ILE A 86 4.70 8.81 1.46
CA ILE A 86 6.15 8.87 1.68
C ILE A 86 6.82 10.09 1.04
N GLN A 87 6.05 10.95 0.36
CA GLN A 87 6.53 12.15 -0.33
C GLN A 87 7.52 11.86 -1.48
N ASP A 88 7.32 10.76 -2.18
CA ASP A 88 8.03 10.42 -3.43
C ASP A 88 7.19 10.92 -4.62
N GLU A 89 7.36 12.20 -4.94
CA GLU A 89 6.59 12.87 -6.00
C GLU A 89 6.85 12.28 -7.38
N ASP A 90 8.09 11.88 -7.67
CA ASP A 90 8.48 11.28 -8.94
C ASP A 90 7.71 9.98 -9.19
N LYS A 91 7.67 9.10 -8.18
CA LYS A 91 6.89 7.86 -8.27
C LYS A 91 5.39 8.12 -8.27
N ALA A 92 4.90 9.06 -7.47
CA ALA A 92 3.48 9.42 -7.48
C ALA A 92 3.02 9.90 -8.87
N ASN A 93 3.84 10.70 -9.55
CA ASN A 93 3.59 11.19 -10.91
C ASN A 93 3.68 10.06 -11.95
N GLU A 94 4.66 9.15 -11.83
CA GLU A 94 4.76 7.96 -12.68
C GLU A 94 3.47 7.11 -12.61
N ILE A 95 2.97 6.86 -11.41
CA ILE A 95 1.74 6.07 -11.21
C ILE A 95 0.50 6.85 -11.66
N GLN A 96 0.47 8.17 -11.50
CA GLN A 96 -0.62 9.01 -12.02
C GLN A 96 -0.73 8.92 -13.54
N ALA A 97 0.39 8.97 -14.27
CA ALA A 97 0.39 8.81 -15.73
C ALA A 97 -0.16 7.43 -16.16
N LYS A 98 0.18 6.36 -15.42
CA LYS A 98 -0.37 5.01 -15.66
C LYS A 98 -1.88 4.97 -15.39
N LEU A 99 -2.37 5.61 -14.32
CA LEU A 99 -3.80 5.72 -14.01
C LEU A 99 -4.58 6.42 -15.12
N GLU A 100 -4.02 7.48 -15.69
CA GLU A 100 -4.64 8.22 -16.80
C GLU A 100 -4.68 7.37 -18.07
N ALA A 101 -3.62 6.62 -18.36
CA ALA A 101 -3.57 5.72 -19.51
C ALA A 101 -4.50 4.49 -19.39
N ALA A 102 -4.92 4.13 -18.18
CA ALA A 102 -5.79 2.99 -17.90
C ALA A 102 -7.31 3.32 -17.92
N ARG A 103 -7.68 4.60 -18.11
CA ARG A 103 -9.07 5.08 -18.18
C ARG A 103 -9.54 5.24 -19.62
#